data_AF-A0A960EHR2-F1
#
_entry.id   AF-A0A960EHR2-F1
#
_cell.length_a   1.000
_cell.length_b   1.000
_cell.length_c   1.000
_cell.angle_alpha   90.00
_cell.angle_beta   90.00
_cell.angle_gamma   90.00
#
_symmetry.space_group_name_H-M   'P 1'
#
loop_
_entity.id
_entity.type
_entity.pdbx_description
1 polymer ?
#
loop_
_entity_poly.entity_id
_entity_poly.type
_entity_poly.pdbx_seq_one_letter_code
_entity_poly.pdbx_strand_id
1 'polypeptide(L)'
;MARHPIRKLLVLTAIGAVVVAVVRALRGDPAPQFGSHPTVTGGPLPTPTAPEDVAPTADAIDPSPEVAPPDDAVLDGGTWVEPADGTCPDGYPIKAKLSSKIFHQPGGAAYERTKPDRCYASAEAAEADGLRAAKR
;
A
#
# COMPACT_ATOMS: atom_id res chain seq x y z
N MET A 1 -2.21 28.78 -53.85
CA MET A 1 -2.55 29.14 -52.45
C MET A 1 -2.36 27.92 -51.54
N ALA A 2 -1.13 27.61 -51.12
CA ALA A 2 -0.82 26.42 -50.27
C ALA A 2 0.21 26.70 -49.16
N ARG A 3 0.52 27.98 -48.89
CA ARG A 3 1.50 28.39 -47.86
C ARG A 3 0.91 28.39 -46.44
N HIS A 4 -0.41 28.45 -46.33
CA HIS A 4 -1.13 28.53 -45.06
C HIS A 4 -1.20 27.21 -44.25
N PRO A 5 -1.42 26.02 -44.86
CA PRO A 5 -1.42 24.75 -44.09
C PRO A 5 -0.01 24.36 -43.64
N ILE A 6 1.01 24.60 -44.48
CA ILE A 6 2.41 24.30 -44.16
C ILE A 6 2.91 25.18 -43.00
N ARG A 7 2.58 26.48 -43.01
CA ARG A 7 2.95 27.40 -41.92
C ARG A 7 2.24 27.06 -40.61
N LYS A 8 0.98 26.60 -40.66
CA LYS A 8 0.24 26.11 -39.49
C LYS A 8 0.83 24.81 -38.94
N LEU A 9 1.23 23.88 -39.80
CA LEU A 9 1.90 22.64 -39.39
C LEU A 9 3.23 22.94 -38.69
N LEU A 10 4.05 23.83 -39.25
CA LEU A 10 5.32 24.25 -38.63
C LEU A 10 5.13 24.95 -37.27
N VAL A 11 4.07 25.76 -37.12
CA VAL A 11 3.75 26.40 -35.85
C VAL A 11 3.29 25.37 -34.82
N LEU A 12 2.46 24.40 -35.21
CA LEU A 12 1.99 23.34 -34.31
C LEU A 12 3.14 22.42 -33.85
N THR A 13 4.08 22.08 -34.73
CA THR A 13 5.26 21.29 -34.34
C THR A 13 6.18 22.08 -33.41
N ALA A 14 6.37 23.38 -33.65
CA ALA A 14 7.15 24.25 -32.77
C ALA A 14 6.50 24.36 -31.38
N ILE A 15 5.18 24.58 -31.31
CA ILE A 15 4.44 24.61 -30.04
C ILE A 15 4.55 23.26 -29.33
N GLY A 16 4.38 22.14 -30.06
CA GLY A 16 4.54 20.80 -29.50
C GLY A 16 5.93 20.57 -28.91
N ALA A 17 6.99 20.99 -29.60
CA ALA A 17 8.37 20.88 -29.11
C ALA A 17 8.61 21.72 -27.83
N VAL A 18 8.06 22.94 -27.78
CA VAL A 18 8.14 23.81 -26.59
C VAL A 18 7.40 23.17 -25.41
N VAL A 19 6.19 22.65 -25.62
CA VAL A 19 5.42 21.97 -24.56
C VAL A 19 6.17 20.75 -24.03
N VAL A 20 6.75 19.93 -24.91
CA VAL A 20 7.56 18.77 -24.49
C VAL A 20 8.79 19.20 -23.70
N ALA A 21 9.46 20.28 -24.09
CA ALA A 21 10.62 20.81 -23.38
C ALA A 21 10.26 21.32 -21.98
N VAL A 22 9.16 22.07 -21.85
CA VAL A 22 8.66 22.56 -20.56
C VAL A 22 8.26 21.40 -19.66
N VAL A 23 7.55 20.40 -20.19
CA VAL A 23 7.16 19.20 -19.42
C VAL A 23 8.39 18.43 -18.95
N ARG A 24 9.44 18.29 -19.77
CA ARG A 24 10.71 17.67 -19.36
C ARG A 24 11.40 18.48 -18.25
N ALA A 25 11.48 19.80 -18.38
CA ALA A 25 12.09 20.66 -17.38
C ALA A 25 11.35 20.59 -16.02
N LEU A 26 10.02 20.47 -16.05
CA LEU A 26 9.21 20.34 -14.84
C LEU A 26 9.26 18.94 -14.21
N ARG A 27 9.45 17.87 -15.02
CA ARG A 27 9.49 16.47 -14.53
C ARG A 27 10.88 16.04 -14.03
N GLY A 28 11.93 16.80 -14.32
CA GLY A 28 13.30 16.45 -13.97
C GLY A 28 13.88 15.31 -14.83
N ASP A 29 15.17 15.01 -14.62
CA ASP A 29 15.82 13.89 -15.29
C ASP A 29 15.24 12.54 -14.83
N PRO A 30 15.00 11.58 -15.75
CA PRO A 30 14.65 10.23 -15.35
C PRO A 30 15.77 9.67 -14.46
N ALA A 31 15.39 9.09 -13.32
CA ALA A 31 16.35 8.50 -12.40
C ALA A 31 17.30 7.56 -13.15
N PRO A 32 18.62 7.59 -12.88
CA PRO A 32 19.56 6.70 -13.51
C PRO A 32 19.09 5.27 -13.28
N GLN A 33 18.85 4.56 -14.38
CA GLN A 33 18.58 3.13 -14.39
C GLN A 33 19.79 2.43 -13.77
N PHE A 34 19.75 2.21 -12.46
CA PHE A 34 20.23 1.00 -11.79
C PHE A 34 21.45 0.32 -12.48
N GLY A 35 22.53 1.06 -12.67
CA GLY A 35 23.77 0.57 -13.28
C GLY A 35 24.86 0.27 -12.26
N SER A 36 24.57 0.46 -10.97
CA SER A 36 25.55 0.46 -9.89
C SER A 36 25.04 -0.24 -8.63
N HIS A 37 24.23 -1.30 -8.77
CA HIS A 37 24.19 -2.30 -7.71
C HIS A 37 25.39 -3.24 -7.90
N PRO A 38 26.22 -3.47 -6.87
CA PRO A 38 27.12 -4.60 -6.91
C PRO A 38 26.26 -5.86 -7.04
N THR A 39 26.38 -6.54 -8.17
CA THR A 39 25.88 -7.92 -8.30
C THR A 39 26.50 -8.71 -7.16
N VAL A 40 25.68 -9.06 -6.17
CA VAL A 40 26.06 -10.09 -5.20
C VAL A 40 26.19 -11.37 -6.02
N THR A 41 27.42 -11.71 -6.38
CA THR A 41 27.75 -13.03 -6.91
C THR A 41 27.46 -14.01 -5.77
N GLY A 42 26.24 -14.53 -5.72
CA GLY A 42 25.89 -15.64 -4.87
C GLY A 42 26.71 -16.85 -5.32
N GLY A 43 27.81 -17.12 -4.61
CA GLY A 43 28.50 -18.40 -4.72
C GLY A 43 27.56 -19.55 -4.35
N PRO A 44 27.88 -20.80 -4.75
CA PRO A 44 27.04 -21.96 -4.44
C PRO A 44 26.79 -22.04 -2.93
N LEU A 45 25.51 -22.05 -2.53
CA LEU A 45 25.12 -22.28 -1.15
C LEU A 45 25.62 -23.67 -0.71
N PRO A 46 26.15 -23.83 0.51
CA PRO A 46 26.47 -25.16 1.02
C PRO A 46 25.19 -25.99 1.10
N THR A 47 25.23 -27.21 0.56
CA THR A 47 24.14 -28.19 0.68
C THR A 47 23.90 -28.47 2.16
N PRO A 48 22.71 -28.21 2.72
CA PRO A 48 22.43 -28.58 4.10
C PRO A 48 22.42 -30.10 4.20
N THR A 49 23.41 -30.66 4.89
CA THR A 49 23.40 -32.04 5.37
C THR A 49 22.24 -32.18 6.35
N ALA A 50 21.25 -32.99 5.98
CA ALA A 50 20.12 -33.34 6.83
C ALA A 50 20.61 -34.12 8.06
N PRO A 51 20.31 -33.70 9.29
CA PRO A 51 20.30 -34.62 10.41
C PRO A 51 18.98 -35.41 10.36
N GLU A 52 19.11 -36.70 10.08
CA GLU A 52 18.09 -37.69 10.36
C GLU A 52 17.81 -37.75 11.88
N ASP A 53 16.53 -37.90 12.20
CA ASP A 53 15.98 -38.45 13.43
C ASP A 53 16.11 -37.65 14.74
N VAL A 54 15.06 -36.88 15.05
CA VAL A 54 14.35 -37.02 16.33
C VAL A 54 12.92 -36.51 16.17
N ALA A 55 11.97 -37.44 16.12
CA ALA A 55 10.58 -37.12 16.40
C ALA A 55 10.42 -36.74 17.87
N PRO A 56 9.62 -35.71 18.18
CA PRO A 56 8.73 -35.80 19.31
C PRO A 56 7.28 -35.71 18.86
N THR A 57 6.54 -36.67 19.38
CA THR A 57 5.09 -36.80 19.32
C THR A 57 4.40 -35.62 20.01
N ALA A 58 3.23 -35.30 19.46
CA ALA A 58 2.02 -34.84 20.13
C ALA A 58 2.00 -33.51 20.93
N ASP A 59 0.92 -32.79 20.66
CA ASP A 59 0.26 -31.81 21.54
C ASP A 59 0.91 -30.43 21.75
N ALA A 60 0.61 -29.54 20.81
CA ALA A 60 -0.11 -28.32 21.14
C ALA A 60 -0.69 -27.73 19.84
N ILE A 61 -1.95 -28.06 19.58
CA ILE A 61 -2.80 -27.35 18.64
C ILE A 61 -2.92 -25.93 19.19
N ASP A 62 -2.23 -24.98 18.57
CA ASP A 62 -2.58 -23.57 18.66
C ASP A 62 -3.74 -23.38 17.66
N PRO A 63 -5.00 -23.17 18.11
CA PRO A 63 -6.05 -22.81 17.18
C PRO A 63 -5.79 -21.36 16.79
N SER A 64 -4.99 -21.17 15.74
CA SER A 64 -5.17 -20.05 14.83
C SER A 64 -6.66 -20.03 14.48
N PRO A 65 -7.44 -19.02 14.89
CA PRO A 65 -8.82 -18.95 14.46
C PRO A 65 -8.80 -18.54 12.98
N GLU A 66 -8.61 -19.53 12.11
CA GLU A 66 -9.17 -19.56 10.77
C GLU A 66 -10.69 -19.63 10.95
N VAL A 67 -11.30 -18.50 11.31
CA VAL A 67 -12.74 -18.33 11.24
C VAL A 67 -13.02 -17.87 9.82
N ALA A 68 -13.53 -18.82 9.03
CA ALA A 68 -14.13 -18.57 7.73
C ALA A 68 -15.08 -17.35 7.81
N PRO A 69 -15.11 -16.48 6.78
CA PRO A 69 -15.99 -15.32 6.79
C PRO A 69 -17.45 -15.80 6.85
N PRO A 70 -18.29 -15.28 7.77
CA PRO A 70 -19.71 -15.37 7.56
C PRO A 70 -20.06 -14.46 6.38
N ASP A 71 -20.38 -15.10 5.25
CA ASP A 71 -21.23 -14.50 4.23
C ASP A 71 -22.53 -14.00 4.89
N ASP A 72 -22.96 -12.82 4.45
CA ASP A 72 -24.25 -12.20 4.75
C ASP A 72 -24.51 -11.76 6.20
N ALA A 73 -23.85 -10.67 6.61
CA ALA A 73 -24.42 -9.78 7.61
C ALA A 73 -24.23 -8.32 7.18
N VAL A 74 -25.28 -7.76 6.56
CA VAL A 74 -25.49 -6.31 6.54
C VAL A 74 -25.65 -5.88 8.00
N LEU A 75 -24.57 -5.44 8.64
CA LEU A 75 -24.60 -4.88 9.99
C LEU A 75 -24.14 -3.42 9.90
N ASP A 76 -25.09 -2.50 9.91
CA ASP A 76 -24.87 -1.19 10.53
C ASP A 76 -24.47 -1.44 11.98
N GLY A 77 -23.16 -1.56 12.24
CA GLY A 77 -22.67 -2.23 13.44
C GLY A 77 -21.30 -1.80 13.90
N GLY A 78 -20.96 -0.52 13.78
CA GLY A 78 -19.77 0.01 14.43
C GLY A 78 -19.74 1.51 14.31
N THR A 79 -19.73 2.21 15.45
CA THR A 79 -19.52 3.65 15.58
C THR A 79 -18.19 4.03 14.93
N TRP A 80 -18.16 4.19 13.61
CA TRP A 80 -17.05 4.80 12.90
C TRP A 80 -17.38 6.27 12.69
N VAL A 81 -16.33 7.08 12.65
CA VAL A 81 -16.43 8.51 12.37
C VAL A 81 -15.62 8.86 11.15
N GLU A 82 -16.09 9.87 10.42
CA GLU A 82 -15.32 10.45 9.34
C GLU A 82 -14.09 11.18 9.91
N PRO A 83 -12.91 11.02 9.30
CA PRO A 83 -11.73 11.75 9.71
C PRO A 83 -11.87 13.24 9.39
N ALA A 84 -11.58 14.09 10.37
CA ALA A 84 -11.47 15.53 10.15
C ALA A 84 -10.04 15.84 9.67
N ASP A 85 -9.91 16.46 8.49
CA ASP A 85 -8.63 16.89 7.91
C ASP A 85 -7.57 15.76 7.79
N GLY A 86 -8.03 14.52 7.56
CA GLY A 86 -7.16 13.34 7.47
C GLY A 86 -6.62 12.84 8.81
N THR A 87 -7.24 13.26 9.92
CA THR A 87 -6.94 12.80 11.29
C THR A 87 -8.20 12.27 11.96
N CYS A 88 -8.05 11.27 12.83
CA CYS A 88 -9.16 10.78 13.63
C CYS A 88 -9.36 11.65 14.87
N PRO A 89 -10.62 11.95 15.25
CA PRO A 89 -10.91 12.68 16.48
C PRO A 89 -10.58 11.85 17.73
N ASP A 90 -10.50 12.53 18.88
CA ASP A 90 -10.29 11.90 20.17
C ASP A 90 -11.38 10.85 20.45
N GLY A 91 -10.96 9.69 20.98
CA GLY A 91 -11.83 8.52 21.19
C GLY A 91 -11.89 7.55 20.00
N TYR A 92 -11.28 7.89 18.86
CA TYR A 92 -11.23 7.03 17.67
C TYR A 92 -9.78 6.78 17.19
N PRO A 93 -8.96 6.09 18.00
CA PRO A 93 -7.53 5.94 17.69
C PRO A 93 -7.25 5.04 16.50
N ILE A 94 -8.21 4.24 16.01
CA ILE A 94 -7.97 3.23 14.97
C ILE A 94 -8.21 3.83 13.59
N LYS A 95 -7.13 3.96 12.81
CA LYS A 95 -7.15 4.53 11.45
C LYS A 95 -7.41 3.44 10.43
N ALA A 96 -8.59 3.39 9.82
CA ALA A 96 -8.91 2.42 8.77
C ALA A 96 -8.71 3.00 7.37
N LYS A 97 -8.13 2.20 6.49
CA LYS A 97 -7.97 2.49 5.06
C LYS A 97 -8.75 1.45 4.25
N LEU A 98 -9.91 1.86 3.75
CA LEU A 98 -10.84 1.03 2.98
C LEU A 98 -10.20 0.57 1.67
N SER A 99 -9.37 1.41 1.05
CA SER A 99 -8.68 1.06 -0.21
C SER A 99 -7.85 -0.21 -0.13
N SER A 100 -7.35 -0.54 1.06
CA SER A 100 -6.48 -1.71 1.33
C SER A 100 -7.09 -2.70 2.32
N LYS A 101 -8.33 -2.45 2.77
CA LYS A 101 -9.06 -3.21 3.80
C LYS A 101 -8.21 -3.47 5.06
N ILE A 102 -7.46 -2.47 5.49
CA ILE A 102 -6.62 -2.56 6.70
C ILE A 102 -6.95 -1.45 7.69
N PHE A 103 -6.72 -1.73 8.96
CA PHE A 103 -6.68 -0.70 9.99
C PHE A 103 -5.31 -0.61 10.66
N HIS A 104 -4.98 0.59 11.11
CA HIS A 104 -3.73 0.90 11.78
C HIS A 104 -4.02 1.32 13.22
N GLN A 105 -3.27 0.74 14.15
CA GLN A 105 -3.31 1.07 15.58
C GLN A 105 -2.19 2.06 15.93
N PRO A 106 -2.36 2.86 17.00
CA PRO A 106 -1.28 3.69 17.54
C PRO A 106 0.00 2.88 17.78
N GLY A 107 1.15 3.42 17.39
CA GLY A 107 2.44 2.75 17.49
C GLY A 107 2.80 1.81 16.33
N GLY A 108 1.91 1.60 15.35
CA GLY A 108 2.24 0.89 14.11
C GLY A 108 3.10 1.74 13.16
N ALA A 109 3.98 1.11 12.37
CA ALA A 109 4.95 1.81 11.50
C ALA A 109 4.32 2.77 10.46
N ALA A 110 3.08 2.52 10.05
CA ALA A 110 2.37 3.36 9.11
C ALA A 110 1.33 4.29 9.77
N TYR A 111 1.18 4.25 11.10
CA TYR A 111 0.10 4.95 11.79
C TYR A 111 0.13 6.47 11.59
N GLU A 112 1.30 7.08 11.67
CA GLU A 112 1.46 8.54 11.54
C GLU A 112 1.23 9.03 10.11
N ARG A 113 1.67 8.25 9.11
CA ARG A 113 1.60 8.62 7.69
C ARG A 113 0.31 8.21 6.99
N THR A 114 -0.47 7.29 7.57
CA THR A 114 -1.73 6.85 6.97
C THR A 114 -2.79 7.93 7.13
N LYS A 115 -3.37 8.33 5.99
CA LYS A 115 -4.62 9.09 5.91
C LYS A 115 -5.78 8.09 6.01
N PRO A 116 -6.53 8.05 7.12
CA PRO A 116 -7.68 7.18 7.26
C PRO A 116 -8.81 7.59 6.31
N ASP A 117 -9.61 6.61 5.89
CA ASP A 117 -10.92 6.81 5.25
C ASP A 117 -12.04 6.74 6.32
N ARG A 118 -11.82 5.93 7.37
CA ARG A 118 -12.71 5.80 8.54
C ARG A 118 -11.90 5.71 9.82
N CYS A 119 -12.48 6.15 10.93
CA CYS A 119 -11.87 6.10 12.24
C CYS A 119 -12.75 5.29 13.20
N TYR A 120 -12.14 4.36 13.93
CA TYR A 120 -12.85 3.47 14.87
C TYR A 120 -12.35 3.69 16.30
N ALA A 121 -13.25 3.50 17.26
CA ALA A 121 -12.93 3.56 18.68
C ALA A 121 -12.07 2.37 19.14
N SER A 122 -12.25 1.21 18.51
CA SER A 122 -11.54 -0.02 18.86
C SER A 122 -11.21 -0.87 17.62
N ALA A 123 -10.28 -1.81 17.78
CA ALA A 123 -9.86 -2.70 16.70
C ALA A 123 -10.96 -3.69 16.33
N GLU A 124 -11.72 -4.16 17.33
CA GLU A 124 -12.81 -5.11 17.18
C GLU A 124 -13.93 -4.53 16.29
N ALA A 125 -14.22 -3.23 16.41
CA ALA A 125 -15.18 -2.55 15.56
C ALA A 125 -14.71 -2.47 14.10
N ALA A 126 -13.40 -2.31 13.86
CA ALA A 126 -12.84 -2.37 12.52
C ALA A 126 -12.86 -3.81 11.95
N GLU A 127 -12.58 -4.80 12.78
CA GLU A 127 -12.62 -6.22 12.40
C GLU A 127 -14.04 -6.69 12.08
N ALA A 128 -15.04 -6.23 12.84
CA ALA A 128 -16.46 -6.46 12.55
C ALA A 128 -16.88 -5.88 11.18
N ASP A 129 -16.27 -4.77 10.77
CA ASP A 129 -16.42 -4.17 9.44
C ASP A 129 -15.61 -4.89 8.33
N GLY A 130 -14.96 -6.01 8.65
CA GLY A 130 -14.17 -6.82 7.72
C GLY A 130 -12.79 -6.24 7.38
N LEU A 131 -12.27 -5.32 8.21
CA LEU A 131 -10.92 -4.80 8.08
C LEU A 131 -9.93 -5.70 8.84
N ARG A 132 -8.72 -5.86 8.31
CA ARG A 132 -7.64 -6.61 8.99
C ARG A 132 -6.57 -5.68 9.57
N ALA A 133 -5.87 -6.10 10.62
CA ALA A 133 -4.77 -5.32 11.18
C ALA A 133 -3.62 -5.12 10.18
N ALA A 134 -3.04 -3.92 10.16
CA ALA A 134 -1.81 -3.65 9.43
C ALA A 134 -0.64 -4.43 10.05
N LYS A 135 0.24 -4.95 9.19
CA LYS A 135 1.50 -5.56 9.64
C LYS A 135 2.36 -4.49 10.31
N ARG A 136 3.02 -4.86 11.41
CA ARG A 136 3.92 -3.98 12.16
C ARG A 136 5.16 -3.64 11.36
#